data_AF-A0A835H636-F1
#
_entry.id   AF-A0A835H636-F1
#
_cell.length_a   1.000
_cell.length_b   1.000
_cell.length_c   1.000
_cell.angle_alpha   90.00
_cell.angle_beta   90.00
_cell.angle_gamma   90.00
#
_symmetry.space_group_name_H-M   'P 1'
#
loop_
_entity.id
_entity.type
_entity.pdbx_description
1 polymer ?
#
loop_
_entity_poly.entity_id
_entity_poly.type
_entity_poly.pdbx_seq_one_letter_code
_entity_poly.pdbx_strand_id
1 'polypeptide(L)' 'MISSTPANYPESKVEKKLRETGEWILDATKGPTPSAGHDILMSICLGILPIWLLFLLIAFGGFKLPFSTPALDDLIM' A
#
# COMPACT_ATOMS: atom_id res chain seq x y z
N MET A 1 29.63 11.03 27.43
CA MET A 1 28.58 12.07 27.41
C MET A 1 29.24 13.37 27.05
N ILE A 2 29.15 13.82 25.80
CA ILE A 2 29.71 15.12 25.37
C ILE A 2 28.59 16.15 25.38
N SER A 3 28.79 17.13 26.26
CA SER A 3 27.90 18.24 26.60
C SER A 3 27.78 19.20 25.43
N SER A 4 26.54 19.48 25.02
CA SER A 4 26.16 20.53 24.09
C SER A 4 26.48 21.91 24.68
N THR A 5 27.63 22.47 24.31
CA THR A 5 27.93 23.89 24.47
C THR A 5 27.00 24.70 23.55
N PRO A 6 26.32 25.76 24.03
CA PRO A 6 25.64 26.71 23.16
C PRO A 6 26.70 27.63 22.55
N ALA A 7 27.36 27.13 21.51
CA ALA A 7 28.30 27.89 20.71
C ALA A 7 27.49 28.91 19.90
N ASN A 8 27.28 30.10 20.47
CA ASN A 8 26.65 31.25 19.84
C ASN A 8 27.63 31.91 18.84
N TYR A 9 28.20 31.10 17.94
CA TYR A 9 28.99 31.54 16.80
C TYR A 9 28.04 31.65 15.60
N PRO A 10 28.22 32.66 14.72
CA PRO A 10 27.42 32.77 13.52
C PRO A 10 27.54 31.48 12.71
N GLU A 11 26.41 30.81 12.46
CA GLU A 11 26.35 29.56 11.69
C GLU A 11 27.15 29.72 10.39
N SER A 12 28.07 28.80 10.12
CA SER A 12 28.79 28.83 8.86
C SER A 12 27.81 28.56 7.71
N LYS A 13 28.08 29.13 6.53
CA LYS A 13 27.23 28.96 5.34
C LYS A 13 26.95 27.48 5.03
N VAL A 14 27.90 26.60 5.36
CA VAL A 14 27.77 25.14 5.19
C VAL A 14 26.84 24.50 6.21
N GLU A 15 26.91 24.91 7.48
CA GLU A 15 26.06 24.40 8.56
C GLU A 15 24.60 24.80 8.33
N LYS A 16 24.40 26.05 7.89
CA LYS A 16 23.08 26.55 7.50
C LYS A 16 22.47 25.72 6.36
N LYS A 17 23.25 25.44 5.31
CA LYS A 17 22.79 24.64 4.17
C LYS A 17 22.49 23.20 4.55
N LEU A 18 23.29 22.61 5.45
CA LEU A 18 23.06 21.27 5.96
C LEU A 18 21.77 21.20 6.79
N ARG A 19 21.51 22.20 7.63
CA ARG A 19 20.26 22.31 8.40
C ARG A 19 19.05 22.49 7.48
N GLU A 20 19.09 23.45 6.56
CA GLU A 20 18.01 23.67 5.59
C GLU A 20 17.72 22.42 4.76
N THR A 21 18.77 21.69 4.35
CA THR A 21 18.63 20.43 3.61
C THR A 21 18.03 19.33 4.48
N GLY A 22 18.45 19.21 5.75
CA GLY A 22 17.87 18.28 6.71
C GLY A 22 16.40 18.56 7.01
N GLU A 23 16.05 19.84 7.18
CA GLU A 23 14.66 20.29 7.34
C GLU A 23 13.82 20.00 6.10
N TRP A 24 14.37 20.24 4.90
CA TRP A 24 13.71 19.91 3.64
C TRP A 24 13.51 18.40 3.45
N ILE A 25 14.50 17.56 3.78
CA ILE A 25 14.36 16.09 3.71
C ILE A 25 13.30 15.61 4.70
N LEU A 26 13.27 16.15 5.91
CA LEU A 26 12.28 15.80 6.92
C LEU A 26 10.87 16.21 6.48
N ASP A 27 10.73 17.39 5.86
CA ASP A 27 9.46 17.89 5.32
C ASP A 27 8.99 17.08 4.11
N ALA A 28 9.90 16.76 3.18
CA ALA A 28 9.64 15.89 2.03
C ALA A 28 9.24 14.47 2.45
N THR A 29 9.81 13.96 3.55
CA THR A 29 9.47 12.66 4.12
C THR A 29 8.17 12.70 4.94
N LYS A 30 7.77 13.88 5.43
CA LYS A 30 6.43 14.17 5.96
C LYS A 30 5.40 14.46 4.85
N GLY A 31 5.79 14.37 3.57
CA GLY A 31 4.86 14.30 2.45
C GLY A 31 3.77 13.26 2.72
N PRO A 32 2.55 13.46 2.16
CA PRO A 32 1.33 12.80 2.62
C PRO A 32 1.55 11.30 2.80
N THR A 33 1.37 10.86 4.04
CA THR A 33 1.45 9.46 4.49
C THR A 33 0.78 8.49 3.50
N PRO A 34 1.29 7.24 3.38
CA PRO A 34 1.18 6.32 2.22
C PRO A 34 -0.22 5.75 1.88
N SER A 35 -1.30 6.45 2.21
CA SER A 35 -2.68 5.93 2.12
C SER A 35 -3.19 5.79 0.69
N ALA A 36 -2.66 6.55 -0.28
CA ALA A 36 -3.17 6.50 -1.64
C ALA A 36 -3.02 5.10 -2.28
N GLY A 37 -1.91 4.40 -2.01
CA GLY A 37 -1.70 3.03 -2.50
C GLY A 37 -2.43 1.98 -1.67
N HIS A 38 -2.54 2.20 -0.35
CA HIS A 38 -3.24 1.30 0.55
C HIS A 38 -4.73 1.18 0.19
N ASP A 39 -5.40 2.30 -0.07
CA ASP A 39 -6.84 2.30 -0.34
C ASP A 39 -7.16 1.72 -1.71
N ILE A 40 -6.31 1.96 -2.72
CA ILE A 40 -6.44 1.36 -4.06
C ILE A 40 -6.18 -0.16 -3.99
N LEU A 41 -5.11 -0.57 -3.32
CA LEU A 41 -4.78 -2.00 -3.16
C LEU A 41 -5.86 -2.72 -2.35
N MET A 42 -6.39 -2.10 -1.31
CA MET A 42 -7.48 -2.61 -0.49
C MET A 42 -8.78 -2.72 -1.30
N SER A 43 -9.08 -1.72 -2.14
CA SER A 43 -10.26 -1.77 -3.03
C SER A 43 -10.14 -2.86 -4.09
N ILE A 44 -8.97 -3.05 -4.70
CA ILE A 44 -8.75 -4.12 -5.69
C ILE A 44 -8.78 -5.48 -5.00
N CYS A 45 -8.16 -5.62 -3.83
CA CYS A 45 -8.15 -6.87 -3.08
C CYS A 45 -9.57 -7.26 -2.63
N LEU A 46 -10.34 -6.33 -2.04
CA LEU A 46 -11.73 -6.58 -1.65
C LEU A 46 -12.67 -6.80 -2.85
N GLY A 47 -12.35 -6.29 -4.04
CA GLY A 47 -13.15 -6.51 -5.25
C GLY A 47 -12.81 -7.81 -5.96
N ILE A 48 -11.53 -8.13 -6.09
CA ILE A 48 -11.06 -9.32 -6.82
C ILE A 48 -11.33 -10.59 -6.00
N LEU A 49 -11.18 -10.54 -4.67
CA LEU A 49 -11.33 -11.69 -3.78
C LEU A 49 -12.74 -12.33 -3.81
N PRO A 50 -13.86 -11.58 -3.74
CA PRO A 50 -15.21 -12.17 -3.85
C PRO A 50 -15.50 -12.72 -5.24
N ILE A 51 -14.97 -12.10 -6.30
CA ILE A 51 -15.09 -12.61 -7.68
C ILE A 51 -14.36 -13.95 -7.82
N TRP A 52 -13.13 -14.05 -7.30
CA TRP A 52 -12.40 -15.31 -7.27
C TRP A 52 -13.10 -16.37 -6.43
N LEU A 53 -13.65 -15.99 -5.28
CA LEU A 53 -14.39 -16.90 -4.42
C LEU A 53 -15.66 -17.43 -5.09
N LEU A 54 -16.38 -16.59 -5.85
CA LEU A 54 -17.52 -17.02 -6.67
C LEU A 54 -17.09 -18.00 -7.75
N PHE A 55 -16.01 -17.71 -8.49
CA PHE A 55 -15.47 -18.63 -9.49
C PHE A 55 -15.05 -19.97 -8.87
N LEU A 56 -14.41 -19.95 -7.70
CA LEU A 56 -14.02 -21.14 -6.96
C LEU A 56 -15.26 -21.93 -6.53
N LEU A 57 -16.30 -21.25 -6.04
CA LEU A 57 -17.55 -21.90 -5.61
C LEU A 57 -18.30 -22.55 -6.77
N ILE A 58 -18.28 -21.92 -7.95
CA ILE A 58 -18.78 -22.49 -9.21
C ILE A 58 -17.96 -23.75 -9.57
N ALA A 59 -16.63 -23.65 -9.56
CA ALA A 59 -15.73 -24.75 -9.90
C ALA A 59 -15.82 -25.94 -8.92
N PHE A 60 -16.12 -25.68 -7.65
CA PHE A 60 -16.29 -26.71 -6.64
C PHE A 60 -17.68 -27.37 -6.68
N GLY A 61 -18.59 -26.91 -7.56
CA GLY A 61 -19.96 -27.42 -7.65
C GLY A 61 -20.82 -27.11 -6.41
N GLY A 62 -20.32 -26.26 -5.48
CA GLY A 62 -21.04 -25.88 -4.27
C GLY A 62 -22.29 -25.04 -4.55
N PHE A 63 -22.31 -24.37 -5.71
CA PHE A 63 -23.49 -23.70 -6.24
C PHE A 63 -24.06 -24.51 -7.41
N LYS A 64 -25.11 -25.29 -7.15
CA LYS A 64 -25.91 -25.92 -8.21
C LYS A 64 -26.64 -24.82 -8.98
N LEU A 65 -26.05 -24.36 -10.08
CA LEU A 65 -26.71 -23.48 -11.03
C LEU A 65 -28.03 -24.15 -11.48
N PRO A 66 -29.16 -23.43 -11.57
CA PRO A 66 -30.45 -23.99 -11.97
C PRO A 66 -30.51 -24.36 -13.48
N PHE A 67 -29.35 -24.38 -14.14
CA PHE A 67 -29.18 -24.69 -15.55
C PHE A 67 -28.18 -25.84 -15.64
N SER A 68 -28.58 -26.95 -16.27
CA SER A 68 -27.65 -28.02 -16.63
C SER A 68 -26.80 -27.52 -17.80
N THR A 69 -25.62 -26.98 -17.51
CA THR A 69 -24.63 -26.60 -18.52
C THR A 69 -23.63 -27.75 -18.70
N PRO A 70 -23.79 -28.60 -19.73
CA PRO A 70 -22.86 -29.71 -19.99
C PRO A 70 -21.40 -29.26 -20.15
N ALA A 71 -21.15 -28.00 -20.55
CA ALA A 71 -19.81 -27.43 -20.64
C ALA A 71 -19.12 -27.22 -19.28
N LEU A 72 -19.87 -26.99 -18.20
CA LEU A 72 -19.30 -26.89 -16.85
C LEU A 72 -19.10 -28.27 -16.22
N ASP A 73 -19.98 -29.22 -16.56
CA ASP A 73 -19.86 -30.62 -16.13
C ASP A 73 -18.59 -31.26 -16.71
N ASP A 74 -18.32 -31.05 -18.00
CA ASP A 74 -17.12 -31.55 -18.71
C ASP A 74 -15.81 -30.89 -18.25
N LEU A 75 -15.86 -29.65 -17.74
CA LEU A 75 -14.69 -28.92 -17.23
C LEU A 75 -14.31 -29.31 -15.80
N ILE A 76 -15.28 -29.75 -15.00
CA ILE A 76 -15.09 -30.20 -13.60
C ILE A 76 -14.90 -31.72 -13.52
N MET A 77 -15.26 -32.47 -14.57
CA MET A 77 -15.04 -33.93 -14.66
C MET A 77 -13.58 -34.32 -14.82
#